data_AF-A0A7X4HXI0-F1
#
_entry.id   AF-A0A7X4HXI0-F1
#
_cell.length_a   1.000
_cell.length_b   1.000
_cell.length_c   1.000
_cell.angle_alpha   90.00
_cell.angle_beta   90.00
_cell.angle_gamma   90.00
#
_symmetry.space_group_name_H-M   'P 1'
#
loop_
_entity.id
_entity.type
_entity.pdbx_description
1 polymer ?
#
loop_
_entity_poly.entity_id
_entity_poly.type
_entity_poly.pdbx_seq_one_letter_code
_entity_poly.pdbx_strand_id
1 'polypeptide(L)'
;MQLEDWREQARRDAARRSLPDLDPLLDMLFRATRALRAADWARTGGERAARAHETAGNEGAAGSGETAGRHADPIAGRDGAPPAPPGAQR
;
A
#
# COMPACT_ATOMS: atom_id res chain seq x y z
N MET A 1 -18.09 7.29 15.18
CA MET A 1 -19.02 7.99 14.28
C MET A 1 -18.29 8.31 12.99
N GLN A 2 -18.86 7.99 11.82
CA GLN A 2 -18.24 8.34 10.55
C GLN A 2 -18.42 9.83 10.24
N LEU A 3 -17.56 10.39 9.39
CA LEU A 3 -17.58 11.81 9.05
C LEU A 3 -18.87 12.18 8.28
N GLU A 4 -19.38 11.24 7.49
CA GLU A 4 -20.64 11.32 6.77
C GLU A 4 -21.84 11.34 7.73
N ASP A 5 -21.85 10.44 8.72
CA ASP A 5 -22.90 10.39 9.75
C ASP A 5 -22.97 11.70 10.53
N TRP A 6 -21.81 12.24 10.90
CA TRP A 6 -21.71 13.54 11.57
C TRP A 6 -22.35 14.66 10.75
N ARG A 7 -22.00 14.75 9.46
CA ARG A 7 -22.50 15.80 8.58
C ARG A 7 -24.02 15.71 8.45
N GLU A 8 -24.55 14.52 8.23
CA GLU A 8 -25.98 14.30 8.10
C GLU A 8 -26.73 14.69 9.38
N GLN A 9 -26.22 14.30 10.56
CA GLN A 9 -26.79 14.71 11.84
C GLN A 9 -26.77 16.23 12.00
N ALA A 10 -25.65 16.89 11.68
CA ALA A 10 -25.50 18.34 11.78
C ALA A 10 -26.44 19.10 10.83
N ARG A 11 -26.65 18.60 9.61
CA ARG A 11 -27.62 19.17 8.66
C ARG A 11 -29.05 19.05 9.18
N ARG A 12 -29.42 17.89 9.72
CA ARG A 12 -30.73 17.70 10.36
C ARG A 12 -30.91 18.66 11.53
N ASP A 13 -29.88 18.88 12.33
CA ASP A 13 -29.91 19.82 13.45
C ASP A 13 -30.09 21.27 12.98
N ALA A 14 -29.37 21.68 11.92
CA ALA A 14 -29.54 23.00 11.31
C ALA A 14 -30.96 23.19 10.75
N ALA A 15 -31.49 22.17 10.07
CA ALA A 15 -32.86 22.18 9.55
C ALA A 15 -33.90 22.28 10.68
N ARG A 16 -33.75 21.51 11.77
CA ARG A 16 -34.65 21.59 12.94
C ARG A 16 -34.64 22.97 13.61
N ARG A 17 -33.53 23.69 13.51
CA ARG A 17 -33.36 25.04 14.07
C ARG A 17 -33.69 26.16 13.08
N SER A 18 -34.14 25.83 11.87
CA SER A 18 -34.39 26.80 10.80
C SER A 18 -33.18 27.68 10.48
N LEU A 19 -31.98 27.08 10.43
CA LEU A 19 -30.73 27.74 10.09
C LEU A 19 -30.21 27.25 8.73
N PRO A 20 -30.84 27.64 7.61
CA PRO A 20 -30.46 27.15 6.28
C PRO A 20 -29.04 27.59 5.88
N ASP A 21 -28.61 28.77 6.35
CA ASP A 21 -27.28 29.33 6.04
C ASP A 21 -26.13 28.51 6.66
N LEU A 22 -26.43 27.60 7.59
CA LEU A 22 -25.44 26.69 8.15
C LEU A 22 -25.04 25.57 7.19
N ASP A 23 -25.91 25.18 6.24
CA ASP A 23 -25.65 24.05 5.34
C ASP A 23 -24.34 24.20 4.53
N PRO A 24 -24.06 25.36 3.88
CA PRO A 24 -22.79 25.54 3.17
C PRO A 24 -21.57 25.53 4.10
N LEU A 25 -21.69 26.02 5.34
CA LEU A 25 -20.60 25.98 6.33
C LEU A 25 -20.29 24.55 6.77
N LEU A 26 -21.32 23.73 6.99
CA LEU A 26 -21.19 22.32 7.32
C LEU A 26 -20.56 21.52 6.17
N ASP A 27 -20.89 21.85 4.91
CA ASP A 27 -20.24 21.24 3.74
C ASP A 27 -18.75 21.62 3.64
N MET A 28 -18.40 22.89 3.86
CA MET A 28 -16.98 23.30 3.89
C MET A 28 -16.20 22.57 4.99
N LEU A 29 -16.75 22.50 6.20
CA LEU A 29 -16.10 21.81 7.31
C LEU A 29 -15.92 20.32 7.04
N PHE A 30 -16.93 19.67 6.45
CA PHE A 30 -16.84 18.28 6.01
C PHE A 30 -15.69 18.09 5.01
N ARG A 31 -15.60 18.93 3.97
CA ARG A 31 -14.56 18.85 2.95
C ARG A 31 -13.16 19.06 3.53
N ALA A 32 -12.98 20.08 4.37
CA ALA A 32 -11.72 20.36 5.03
C ALA A 32 -11.26 19.18 5.91
N THR A 33 -12.19 18.60 6.67
CA THR A 33 -11.89 17.45 7.54
C THR A 33 -11.53 16.20 6.73
N ARG A 34 -12.24 15.95 5.62
CA ARG A 34 -11.92 14.85 4.70
C ARG A 34 -10.55 15.03 4.07
N ALA A 35 -10.22 16.24 3.63
CA ALA A 35 -8.92 16.56 3.05
C ALA A 35 -7.77 16.38 4.07
N LEU A 36 -7.96 16.87 5.31
CA LEU A 36 -6.98 16.70 6.37
C LEU A 36 -6.73 15.21 6.69
N ARG A 37 -7.81 14.42 6.78
CA ARG A 37 -7.69 12.98 7.02
C ARG A 37 -6.93 12.32 5.88
N ALA A 38 -7.28 12.61 4.62
CA ALA A 38 -6.58 12.07 3.46
C ALA A 38 -5.10 12.44 3.44
N ALA A 39 -4.76 13.68 3.82
CA ALA A 39 -3.37 14.12 3.94
C ALA A 39 -2.59 13.37 5.04
N ASP A 40 -3.23 13.07 6.18
CA ASP A 40 -2.61 12.29 7.25
C ASP A 40 -2.30 10.85 6.80
N TRP A 41 -3.19 10.23 6.02
CA TRP A 41 -2.94 8.92 5.40
C TRP A 41 -1.79 8.98 4.39
N ALA A 42 -1.72 10.02 3.56
CA ALA A 42 -0.63 10.20 2.59
C ALA A 42 0.73 10.37 3.28
N ARG A 43 0.77 11.15 4.37
CA ARG A 43 1.99 11.38 5.16
C ARG A 43 2.46 10.10 5.84
N THR A 44 1.58 9.41 6.55
CA THR A 44 1.92 8.16 7.25
C THR A 44 2.28 7.02 6.27
N GLY A 45 1.61 6.96 5.12
CA GLY A 45 1.95 6.03 4.03
C GLY A 45 3.33 6.32 3.43
N GLY A 46 3.65 7.59 3.17
CA GLY A 46 4.96 8.03 2.70
C GLY A 46 6.08 7.71 3.70
N GLU A 47 5.86 7.97 4.99
CA GLU A 47 6.82 7.65 6.06
C GLU A 47 7.06 6.13 6.18
N ARG A 48 6.03 5.28 6.03
CA ARG A 48 6.20 3.82 6.01
C ARG A 48 6.92 3.34 4.77
N ALA A 49 6.59 3.88 3.60
CA ALA A 49 7.26 3.53 2.35
C ALA A 49 8.75 3.93 2.39
N ALA A 50 9.05 5.11 2.93
CA ALA A 50 10.42 5.57 3.14
C ALA A 50 11.20 4.64 4.07
N ARG A 51 10.62 4.26 5.22
CA ARG A 51 11.26 3.28 6.13
C ARG A 51 11.46 1.91 5.49
N ALA A 52 10.51 1.41 4.70
CA ALA A 52 10.65 0.13 4.02
C ALA A 52 11.79 0.14 2.99
N HIS A 53 11.98 1.26 2.29
CA HIS A 53 13.10 1.45 1.36
C HIS A 53 14.45 1.51 2.10
N GLU A 54 14.50 2.15 3.27
CA GLU A 54 15.70 2.25 4.10
C GLU A 54 16.12 0.89 4.67
N THR A 55 15.17 0.05 5.10
CA THR A 55 15.46 -1.33 5.52
C THR A 55 15.94 -2.21 4.37
N ALA A 56 15.37 -2.08 3.17
CA ALA A 56 15.78 -2.86 1.99
C ALA A 56 17.18 -2.45 1.48
N GLY A 57 17.57 -1.19 1.65
CA GLY A 57 18.91 -0.70 1.30
C GLY A 57 20.02 -1.16 2.25
N ASN A 58 19.69 -1.50 3.50
CA ASN A 58 20.66 -1.94 4.50
C ASN A 58 21.01 -3.43 4.41
N GLU A 59 20.15 -4.25 3.80
CA GLU A 59 20.37 -5.70 3.65
C GLU A 59 21.34 -6.06 2.49
N GLY A 60 21.65 -5.11 1.59
CA GLY A 60 22.61 -5.29 0.50
C GLY A 60 24.08 -5.04 0.85
N ALA A 61 24.37 -4.42 2.01
CA ALA A 61 25.73 -4.01 2.38
C ALA A 61 26.52 -5.04 3.20
N ALA A 62 25.87 -6.12 3.67
CA ALA A 62 26.50 -7.17 4.49
C ALA A 62 26.91 -8.43 3.71
N GLY A 63 26.96 -8.37 2.36
CA GLY A 63 27.22 -9.51 1.49
C GLY A 63 28.29 -9.25 0.43
N SER A 64 29.43 -8.69 0.81
CA SER A 64 30.63 -8.65 -0.05
C SER A 64 31.86 -8.98 0.78
N GLY A 65 31.82 -10.18 1.35
CA GLY A 65 32.96 -10.87 1.95
C GLY A 65 33.02 -12.28 1.39
N GLU A 66 33.84 -12.45 0.36
CA GLU A 66 34.72 -13.61 0.24
C GLU A 66 34.08 -15.00 0.16
N THR A 67 33.84 -15.47 -1.07
CA THR A 67 34.00 -16.90 -1.39
C THR A 67 35.12 -17.05 -2.42
N ALA A 68 36.33 -17.08 -1.89
CA ALA A 68 37.51 -17.54 -2.58
C ALA A 68 37.27 -18.94 -3.19
N GLY A 69 37.61 -19.05 -4.47
CA GLY A 69 38.13 -20.26 -5.12
C GLY A 69 37.40 -21.57 -4.83
N ARG A 70 36.45 -21.94 -5.69
CA ARG A 70 36.19 -23.36 -5.95
C ARG A 70 36.31 -23.64 -7.44
N HIS A 71 37.50 -24.13 -7.80
CA HIS A 71 37.79 -24.88 -9.01
C HIS A 71 36.70 -25.94 -9.23
N ALA A 72 36.04 -25.92 -10.38
CA ALA A 72 35.30 -27.06 -10.90
C ALA A 72 35.32 -27.02 -12.43
N ASP A 73 36.02 -28.00 -13.00
CA ASP A 73 36.11 -28.29 -14.43
C ASP A 73 34.74 -28.51 -15.11
N PRO A 74 34.62 -28.24 -16.42
CA PRO A 74 33.42 -28.51 -17.19
C PRO A 74 33.40 -29.97 -17.67
N ILE A 75 32.41 -30.76 -17.24
CA ILE A 75 32.11 -32.05 -17.87
C ILE A 75 30.88 -31.90 -18.77
N ALA A 76 31.13 -32.19 -20.04
CA ALA A 76 30.19 -32.26 -21.13
C ALA A 76 29.11 -33.34 -20.95
N GLY A 77 27.97 -33.13 -21.60
CA GLY A 77 27.07 -34.19 -22.04
C GLY A 77 25.77 -34.34 -21.25
N ARG A 78 24.69 -33.75 -21.76
CA ARG A 78 23.37 -34.38 -21.65
C ARG A 78 22.44 -33.91 -22.77
N ASP A 79 22.55 -34.62 -23.90
CA ASP A 79 21.40 -34.91 -24.73
C ASP A 79 20.34 -35.64 -23.89
N GLY A 80 19.08 -35.24 -24.02
CA GLY A 80 17.96 -35.91 -23.37
C GLY A 80 16.70 -35.04 -23.31
N ALA A 81 15.86 -35.18 -24.34
CA ALA A 81 14.56 -34.54 -24.51
C ALA A 81 13.59 -34.74 -23.31
N PRO A 82 12.59 -33.85 -23.13
CA PRO A 82 11.62 -33.95 -22.03
C PRO A 82 10.60 -35.08 -22.26
N PRO A 83 10.27 -35.91 -21.25
CA PRO A 83 9.09 -36.77 -21.32
C PRO A 83 7.80 -35.96 -21.12
N ALA A 84 6.82 -36.21 -22.00
CA ALA A 84 5.50 -35.60 -22.08
C ALA A 84 4.58 -35.90 -20.87
N PRO A 85 3.55 -35.07 -20.61
CA PRO A 85 2.58 -35.31 -19.54
C PRO A 85 1.63 -36.48 -19.86
N PRO A 86 1.25 -37.33 -18.88
CA PRO A 86 0.26 -38.37 -19.09
C PRO A 86 -1.14 -37.76 -19.30
N GLY A 87 -1.77 -38.19 -20.39
CA GLY A 87 -3.07 -37.73 -20.83
C GLY A 87 -4.20 -37.96 -19.83
N ALA A 88 -5.11 -37.00 -19.83
CA ALA A 88 -6.51 -37.17 -19.49
C ALA A 88 -7.08 -38.39 -20.22
N GLN A 89 -7.34 -39.46 -19.48
CA GLN A 89 -8.30 -40.47 -19.92
C GLN A 89 -9.70 -40.02 -19.50
N ARG A 90 -10.60 -40.21 -20.45
CA ARG A 90 -12.03 -39.88 -20.45
C ARG A 90 -12.80 -40.59 -19.35
#